data_AF-A0A944ULB4-F1
#
_entry.id   AF-A0A944ULB4-F1
#
_cell.length_a   1.000
_cell.length_b   1.000
_cell.length_c   1.000
_cell.angle_alpha   90.00
_cell.angle_beta   90.00
_cell.angle_gamma   90.00
#
_symmetry.space_group_name_H-M   'P 1'
#
loop_
_entity.id
_entity.type
_entity.pdbx_description
1 polymer ?
#
loop_
_entity_poly.entity_id
_entity_poly.type
_entity_poly.pdbx_seq_one_letter_code
_entity_poly.pdbx_strand_id
1 'polypeptide(L)' 'GGDMLISEISAASIIAKVYRDEIMTELDKKFPVYGFANNKGYGTAQHLAALKKSGYTNFHRLSFKGVIV' A
#
# COMPACT_ATOMS: atom_id res chain seq x y z
N GLY A 1 -19.59 -4.78 -5.43
CA GLY A 1 -18.43 -5.48 -6.02
C GLY A 1 -18.87 -6.88 -6.39
N GLY A 2 -18.22 -7.50 -7.36
CA GLY A 2 -18.51 -8.91 -7.73
C GLY A 2 -18.10 -9.91 -6.65
N ASP A 3 -17.18 -9.52 -5.76
CA ASP A 3 -16.72 -10.26 -4.59
C ASP A 3 -17.82 -10.58 -3.57
N MET A 4 -18.87 -9.75 -3.50
CA MET A 4 -20.04 -9.98 -2.65
C MET A 4 -21.10 -10.88 -3.30
N LEU A 5 -20.96 -11.20 -4.59
CA LEU A 5 -22.00 -11.86 -5.39
C LEU A 5 -21.56 -13.23 -5.92
N ILE A 6 -20.26 -13.43 -6.13
CA ILE A 6 -19.69 -14.60 -6.81
C ILE A 6 -18.55 -15.17 -5.96
N SER A 7 -18.65 -16.45 -5.61
CA SER A 7 -17.73 -17.11 -4.66
C SER A 7 -16.28 -17.13 -5.16
N GLU A 8 -16.08 -17.35 -6.45
CA GLU A 8 -14.76 -17.36 -7.10
C GLU A 8 -14.10 -15.99 -7.05
N ILE A 9 -14.88 -14.91 -7.21
CA ILE A 9 -14.37 -13.53 -7.11
C ILE A 9 -14.04 -13.21 -5.65
N SER A 10 -14.84 -13.71 -4.70
CA SER A 10 -14.56 -13.59 -3.27
C SER A 10 -13.25 -14.27 -2.87
N ALA A 11 -13.06 -15.53 -3.31
CA ALA A 11 -11.82 -16.26 -3.06
C ALA A 11 -10.61 -15.54 -3.68
N ALA A 12 -10.74 -15.04 -4.91
CA ALA A 12 -9.68 -14.28 -5.57
C ALA A 12 -9.34 -12.97 -4.82
N SER A 13 -10.33 -12.26 -4.28
CA SER A 13 -10.09 -11.02 -3.54
C SER A 13 -9.34 -11.25 -2.22
N ILE A 14 -9.65 -12.35 -1.52
CA ILE A 14 -8.95 -12.78 -0.30
C ILE A 14 -7.48 -13.07 -0.61
N ILE A 15 -7.21 -13.91 -1.63
CA ILE A 15 -5.84 -14.26 -2.03
C ILE A 15 -5.05 -13.00 -2.40
N ALA A 16 -5.64 -12.13 -3.22
CA ALA A 16 -5.00 -10.89 -3.65
C ALA A 16 -4.66 -9.97 -2.48
N LYS A 17 -5.57 -9.86 -1.49
CA LYS A 17 -5.37 -9.01 -0.32
C LYS A 17 -4.27 -9.55 0.59
N VAL A 18 -4.29 -10.83 0.92
CA VAL A 18 -3.28 -11.46 1.80
C VAL A 18 -1.90 -11.29 1.19
N TYR A 19 -1.74 -11.66 -0.09
CA TYR A 19 -0.47 -11.54 -0.78
C TYR A 19 0.03 -10.09 -0.87
N ARG A 20 -0.85 -9.13 -1.18
CA ARG A 20 -0.46 -7.71 -1.21
C ARG A 20 0.01 -7.22 0.16
N ASP A 21 -0.62 -7.65 1.24
CA ASP A 21 -0.28 -7.22 2.59
C ASP A 21 1.06 -7.79 3.07
N GLU A 22 1.40 -9.00 2.65
CA GLU A 22 2.74 -9.59 2.84
C GLU A 22 3.81 -8.74 2.15
N ILE A 23 3.61 -8.38 0.87
CA ILE A 23 4.54 -7.50 0.14
C ILE A 23 4.73 -6.17 0.86
N MET A 24 3.65 -5.55 1.36
CA MET A 24 3.75 -4.29 2.09
C MET A 24 4.54 -4.44 3.40
N THR A 25 4.42 -5.58 4.07
CA THR A 25 5.17 -5.89 5.30
C THR A 25 6.66 -6.08 5.00
N GLU A 26 7.01 -6.75 3.90
CA GLU A 26 8.41 -6.86 3.47
C GLU A 26 9.01 -5.52 3.01
N LEU A 27 8.21 -4.68 2.36
CA LEU A 27 8.63 -3.32 2.01
C LEU A 27 8.89 -2.46 3.24
N ASP A 28 8.10 -2.63 4.31
CA ASP A 28 8.30 -1.91 5.57
C ASP A 28 9.66 -2.21 6.19
N LYS A 29 10.13 -3.46 6.15
CA LYS A 29 11.48 -3.82 6.61
C LYS A 29 12.58 -3.06 5.87
N LYS A 30 12.37 -2.80 4.57
CA LYS A 30 13.33 -2.07 3.71
C LYS A 30 13.19 -0.55 3.85
N PHE A 31 11.97 -0.06 4.08
CA PHE A 31 11.64 1.36 4.14
C PHE A 31 10.73 1.68 5.33
N PRO A 32 11.22 1.51 6.57
CA PRO A 32 10.38 1.57 7.78
C PRO A 32 9.77 2.95 8.01
N VAL A 33 10.38 3.99 7.45
CA VAL A 33 9.91 5.39 7.58
C VAL A 33 8.50 5.61 7.03
N TYR A 34 8.06 4.81 6.05
CA TYR A 34 6.75 4.97 5.42
C TYR A 34 5.63 4.20 6.11
N GLY A 35 5.93 3.26 7.02
CA GLY A 35 4.92 2.50 7.76
C GLY A 35 4.04 1.59 6.89
N PHE A 36 4.59 1.02 5.82
CA PHE A 36 3.88 0.14 4.88
C PHE A 36 3.24 -1.06 5.56
N ALA A 37 3.81 -1.58 6.65
CA ALA A 37 3.23 -2.69 7.40
C ALA A 37 1.87 -2.33 8.00
N ASN A 38 1.64 -1.04 8.32
CA ASN A 38 0.38 -0.57 8.90
C ASN A 38 -0.56 0.01 7.84
N ASN A 39 -0.06 0.93 7.00
CA ASN A 39 -0.92 1.65 6.06
C ASN A 39 -1.05 0.97 4.69
N LYS A 40 -0.32 -0.11 4.42
CA LYS A 40 -0.38 -0.88 3.17
C LYS A 40 -0.22 -0.03 1.89
N GLY A 41 0.51 1.09 1.98
CA GLY A 41 0.75 2.04 0.90
C GLY A 41 -0.36 3.07 0.69
N TYR A 42 -1.42 3.09 1.50
CA TYR A 42 -2.45 4.14 1.43
C TYR A 42 -1.88 5.48 1.92
N GLY A 43 -2.36 6.58 1.34
CA GLY A 43 -1.94 7.95 1.65
C GLY A 43 -2.45 8.47 2.99
N THR A 44 -2.15 7.75 4.07
CA THR A 44 -2.44 8.19 5.45
C THR A 44 -1.62 9.43 5.80
N ALA A 45 -2.05 10.17 6.83
CA ALA A 45 -1.31 11.35 7.29
C ALA A 45 0.16 11.03 7.62
N GLN A 46 0.41 9.88 8.27
CA GLN A 46 1.77 9.40 8.56
C GLN A 46 2.57 9.19 7.27
N HIS A 47 2.00 8.48 6.30
CA HIS A 47 2.68 8.13 5.05
C HIS A 47 3.02 9.38 4.22
N LEU A 48 2.06 10.30 4.09
CA LEU A 48 2.28 11.57 3.38
C LEU A 48 3.31 12.46 4.10
N ALA A 49 3.35 12.44 5.43
CA ALA A 49 4.39 13.14 6.19
C ALA A 49 5.78 12.51 5.96
N ALA A 50 5.87 11.18 5.91
CA ALA A 50 7.10 10.47 5.58
C ALA A 50 7.58 10.78 4.16
N LEU A 51 6.68 10.82 3.18
CA LEU A 51 6.97 11.23 1.80
C LEU A 51 7.56 12.64 1.73
N LYS A 52 6.98 13.60 2.46
CA LYS A 52 7.50 14.98 2.52
C LYS A 52 8.89 15.06 3.16
N LYS A 53 9.19 14.19 4.13
CA LYS A 53 10.44 14.22 4.90
C LYS A 53 11.58 13.42 4.25
N SER A 54 11.26 12.26 3.67
CA SER A 54 12.23 11.26 3.20
C SER A 54 12.24 11.10 1.68
N GLY A 55 11.36 11.79 0.95
CA GLY A 55 11.19 11.64 -0.48
C GLY A 55 10.36 10.42 -0.85
N TYR A 56 10.24 10.14 -2.15
CA TYR A 56 9.58 8.95 -2.66
C TYR A 56 10.59 7.82 -2.95
N THR A 57 10.06 6.62 -3.14
CA THR A 57 10.83 5.43 -3.58
C THR A 57 10.29 4.94 -4.93
N ASN A 58 10.99 4.00 -5.57
CA ASN A 58 10.51 3.36 -6.80
C ASN A 58 9.19 2.58 -6.64
N PHE A 59 8.75 2.32 -5.39
CA PHE A 59 7.48 1.67 -5.10
C PHE A 59 6.31 2.66 -4.97
N HIS A 60 6.59 3.97 -4.97
CA HIS A 60 5.56 4.99 -4.95
C HIS A 60 5.04 5.27 -6.36
N ARG A 61 3.73 5.51 -6.45
CA ARG A 61 3.07 5.87 -7.71
C ARG A 61 3.13 7.38 -7.89
N LEU A 62 4.10 7.86 -8.66
CA LEU A 62 4.38 9.29 -8.78
C LEU A 62 3.24 10.10 -9.42
N SER A 63 2.38 9.46 -10.22
CA SER A 63 1.18 10.10 -10.78
C SER A 63 0.06 10.33 -9.76
N PHE A 64 0.16 9.78 -8.54
CA PHE A 64 -0.89 9.89 -7.55
C PHE A 64 -0.79 11.22 -6.79
N LYS A 65 -1.94 11.85 -6.57
CA LYS A 65 -2.04 13.12 -5.86
C LYS A 65 -1.39 13.01 -4.48
N GLY A 66 -0.47 13.92 -4.18
CA GLY A 66 0.23 14.01 -2.89
C GLY A 66 1.54 13.23 -2.79
N VAL A 67 1.96 12.53 -3.86
CA VAL A 67 3.26 11.84 -3.91
C VAL A 67 4.37 12.76 -4.42
N ILE A 68 4.12 13.46 -5.53
CA ILE A 68 4.95 14.61 -5.95
C ILE A 68 4.27 15.87 -5.42
N VAL A 69 5.06 16.72 -4.76
CA VAL A 69 4.67 18.07 -4.33
C VAL A 69 5.43 19.07 -5.18
#